data_AF-A0A1B0Z7F4-F1
#
_entry.id   AF-A0A1B0Z7F4-F1
#
_cell.length_a   1.000
_cell.length_b   1.000
_cell.length_c   1.000
_cell.angle_alpha   90.00
_cell.angle_beta   90.00
_cell.angle_gamma   90.00
#
_symmetry.space_group_name_H-M   'P 1'
#
loop_
_entity.id
_entity.type
_entity.pdbx_description
1 polymer ?
#
loop_
_entity_poly.entity_id
_entity_poly.type
_entity_poly.pdbx_seq_one_letter_code
_entity_poly.pdbx_strand_id
1 'polypeptide(L)'
;LLFLVMFIFSIFGMSNFAYVKHEAGIDDMFNFETFGNSMICLFQITTSAGWDGLLLPILNRPPDCDLEKEHPGSGFKGDCGNPSVGIFFFVSYIIISFLIVVNMYIAIILENFSVATEESADPLSEDDFETFYEIWEKFDPDATQFIEYCKLADFADALEHPLRVPKPNTIELI
;
A
#
# COMPACT_ATOMS: atom_id res chain seq x y z
N LEU A 1 8.59 -2.28 2.83
CA LEU A 1 9.54 -1.14 2.87
C LEU A 1 9.26 -0.18 4.04
N LEU A 2 8.05 0.37 4.16
CA LEU A 2 7.67 1.30 5.24
C LEU A 2 8.01 0.77 6.65
N PHE A 3 7.67 -0.48 6.94
CA PHE A 3 7.99 -1.13 8.23
C PHE A 3 9.50 -1.17 8.54
N LEU A 4 10.35 -1.39 7.52
CA LEU A 4 11.80 -1.39 7.70
C LEU A 4 12.31 0.01 8.05
N VAL A 5 11.76 1.05 7.42
CA VAL A 5 12.10 2.44 7.75
C VAL A 5 11.65 2.78 9.17
N MET A 6 10.43 2.41 9.56
CA MET A 6 9.95 2.56 10.94
C MET A 6 10.87 1.86 11.94
N PHE A 7 11.28 0.63 11.64
CA PHE A 7 12.21 -0.13 12.48
C PHE A 7 13.54 0.61 12.68
N ILE A 8 14.16 1.10 11.61
CA ILE A 8 15.43 1.84 11.69
C ILE A 8 15.27 3.11 12.53
N PHE A 9 14.24 3.92 12.23
CA PHE A 9 13.99 5.16 12.96
C PHE A 9 13.61 4.92 14.43
N SER A 10 12.97 3.80 14.77
CA SER A 10 12.62 3.48 16.15
C SER A 10 13.86 3.28 17.02
N ILE A 11 14.89 2.63 16.48
CA ILE A 11 16.17 2.42 17.17
C ILE A 11 16.90 3.76 17.36
N PHE A 12 16.95 4.59 16.33
CA PHE A 12 17.53 5.93 16.44
C PHE A 12 16.76 6.84 17.40
N GLY A 13 15.43 6.76 17.40
CA GLY A 13 14.57 7.51 18.31
C GLY A 13 14.86 7.13 19.77
N MET A 14 14.94 5.82 20.05
CA MET A 14 15.31 5.34 21.39
C MET A 14 16.68 5.84 21.83
N SER A 15 17.69 5.74 20.98
CA SER A 15 19.06 6.10 21.39
C SER A 15 19.23 7.59 21.65
N ASN A 16 18.41 8.45 21.03
CA ASN A 16 18.57 9.91 21.11
C ASN A 16 17.54 10.59 22.01
N PHE A 17 16.33 10.04 22.14
CA PHE A 17 15.19 10.75 22.73
C PHE A 17 14.54 10.02 23.91
N ALA A 18 15.07 8.87 24.36
CA ALA A 18 14.50 8.10 25.47
C ALA A 18 14.37 8.88 26.79
N TYR A 19 15.28 9.82 27.07
CA TYR A 19 15.30 10.58 28.33
C TYR A 19 14.74 12.00 28.20
N VAL A 20 14.18 12.36 27.05
CA VAL A 20 13.61 13.70 26.85
C VAL A 20 12.46 13.90 27.82
N LYS A 21 12.40 15.08 28.41
CA LYS A 21 11.35 15.47 29.34
C LYS A 21 9.95 15.21 28.74
N HIS A 22 9.11 14.53 29.50
CA HIS A 22 7.70 14.34 29.14
C HIS A 22 6.96 15.67 29.18
N GLU A 23 6.48 16.09 28.03
CA GLU A 23 5.79 17.34 27.81
C GLU A 23 5.05 17.27 26.47
N ALA A 24 3.98 18.05 26.31
CA ALA A 24 3.19 18.13 25.08
C ALA A 24 2.76 16.75 24.53
N GLY A 25 3.40 16.26 23.46
CA GLY A 25 3.08 14.97 22.85
C GLY A 25 3.88 13.78 23.39
N ILE A 26 4.87 14.00 24.27
CA ILE A 26 5.63 12.93 24.92
C ILE A 26 5.04 12.64 26.31
N ASP A 27 4.49 11.43 26.49
CA ASP A 27 3.90 10.95 27.74
C ASP A 27 4.28 9.49 28.05
N ASP A 28 3.67 8.88 29.07
CA ASP A 28 3.96 7.50 29.52
C ASP A 28 3.71 6.44 28.43
N MET A 29 2.88 6.73 27.42
CA MET A 29 2.51 5.81 26.34
C MET A 29 3.17 6.18 25.01
N PHE A 30 3.20 7.47 24.67
CA PHE A 30 3.78 8.03 23.46
C PHE A 30 5.15 8.62 23.77
N ASN A 31 6.17 7.76 23.82
CA ASN A 31 7.56 8.18 24.05
C ASN A 31 8.56 7.34 23.25
N PHE A 32 9.84 7.64 23.44
CA PHE A 32 10.95 6.91 22.81
C PHE A 32 11.74 6.05 23.82
N GLU A 33 11.16 5.69 24.96
CA GLU A 33 11.86 4.92 26.00
C GLU A 33 12.08 3.46 25.60
N THR A 34 11.11 2.89 24.88
CA THR A 34 11.14 1.50 24.44
C THR A 34 10.93 1.39 22.93
N PHE A 35 11.28 0.24 22.38
CA PHE A 35 11.08 -0.07 20.96
C PHE A 35 9.61 -0.02 20.57
N GLY A 36 8.74 -0.59 21.42
CA GLY A 36 7.29 -0.59 21.17
C GLY A 36 6.71 0.83 21.14
N ASN A 37 7.03 1.65 22.15
CA ASN A 37 6.53 3.03 22.22
C ASN A 37 7.05 3.86 21.03
N SER A 38 8.33 3.69 20.68
CA SER A 38 8.93 4.36 19.51
C SER A 38 8.24 3.97 18.21
N MET A 39 7.89 2.69 18.04
CA MET A 39 7.14 2.20 16.88
C MET A 39 5.73 2.80 16.81
N ILE A 40 5.05 2.95 17.95
CA ILE A 40 3.72 3.59 18.02
C ILE A 40 3.81 5.06 17.62
N CYS A 41 4.77 5.81 18.18
CA CYS A 41 5.03 7.21 17.82
C CYS A 41 5.31 7.36 16.31
N LEU A 42 6.17 6.52 15.75
CA LEU A 42 6.51 6.58 14.33
C LEU A 42 5.35 6.19 13.43
N PHE A 43 4.53 5.23 13.84
CA PHE A 43 3.30 4.86 13.13
C PHE A 43 2.31 6.03 13.06
N GLN A 44 2.14 6.76 14.17
CA GLN A 44 1.33 7.98 14.20
C GLN A 44 1.90 9.07 13.28
N ILE A 45 3.22 9.29 13.30
CA ILE A 45 3.87 10.30 12.45
C ILE A 45 3.83 9.92 10.97
N THR A 46 3.68 8.65 10.60
CA THR A 46 3.55 8.23 9.19
C THR A 46 2.40 8.93 8.46
N THR A 47 1.33 9.29 9.18
CA THR A 47 0.21 10.06 8.64
C THR A 47 0.38 11.58 8.83
N SER A 48 1.61 12.02 9.11
CA SER A 48 1.99 13.39 9.50
C SER A 48 1.17 13.99 10.64
N ALA A 49 0.62 13.15 11.53
CA ALA A 49 -0.19 13.60 12.66
C ALA A 49 0.65 13.70 13.93
N GLY A 50 0.47 14.77 14.71
CA GLY A 50 1.06 14.92 16.06
C GLY A 50 2.59 14.98 16.13
N TRP A 51 3.28 15.12 15.00
CA TRP A 51 4.75 15.19 14.95
C TRP A 51 5.29 16.45 15.61
N ASP A 52 4.53 17.54 15.59
CA ASP A 52 4.84 18.82 16.21
C ASP A 52 4.84 18.70 17.74
N GLY A 53 3.86 17.99 18.30
CA GLY A 53 3.78 17.71 19.74
C GLY A 53 4.91 16.82 20.24
N LEU A 54 5.38 15.87 19.42
CA LEU A 54 6.52 15.02 19.73
C LEU A 54 7.87 15.73 19.55
N LEU A 55 7.96 16.67 18.60
CA LEU A 55 9.18 17.46 18.37
C LEU A 55 9.39 18.53 19.45
N LEU A 56 8.31 19.14 19.95
CA LEU A 56 8.39 20.29 20.86
C LEU A 56 9.29 20.05 22.08
N PRO A 57 9.15 18.96 22.86
CA PRO A 57 10.00 18.71 24.03
C PRO A 57 11.46 18.45 23.66
N ILE A 58 11.73 17.96 22.44
CA ILE A 58 13.09 17.69 21.94
C ILE A 58 13.82 19.00 21.60
N LEU A 59 13.07 20.07 21.33
CA LEU A 59 13.62 21.41 21.09
C LEU A 59 13.94 22.18 22.38
N ASN A 60 13.51 21.68 23.54
CA ASN A 60 13.70 22.37 24.83
C ASN A 60 15.18 22.64 25.11
N ARG A 61 15.44 23.81 25.72
CA ARG A 61 16.74 24.23 26.23
C ARG A 61 16.57 24.72 27.67
N PRO A 62 17.64 24.80 28.48
CA PRO A 62 17.56 25.43 29.79
C PRO A 62 16.98 26.85 29.67
N PRO A 63 16.00 27.24 30.52
CA PRO A 63 15.57 26.60 31.77
C PRO A 63 14.44 25.57 31.65
N ASP A 64 13.92 25.28 30.44
CA ASP A 64 12.74 24.42 30.25
C ASP A 64 13.05 22.91 30.40
N CYS A 65 14.34 22.56 30.40
CA CYS A 65 14.89 21.23 30.68
C CYS A 65 16.10 21.34 31.62
N ASP A 66 16.47 20.23 32.26
CA ASP A 66 17.58 20.14 33.22
C ASP A 66 18.69 19.23 32.66
N LEU A 67 19.91 19.74 32.63
CA LEU A 67 21.10 19.01 32.15
C LEU A 67 21.63 18.00 33.18
N GLU A 68 21.30 18.16 34.46
CA GLU A 68 21.81 17.35 35.57
C GLU A 68 20.76 16.42 36.18
N LYS A 69 19.56 16.34 35.58
CA LYS A 69 18.50 15.47 36.06
C LYS A 69 18.96 14.02 36.11
N GLU A 70 18.88 13.43 37.30
CA GLU A 70 19.25 12.04 37.53
C GLU A 70 18.08 11.11 37.21
N HIS A 71 18.36 10.02 36.51
CA HIS A 71 17.38 8.98 36.17
C HIS A 71 17.69 7.71 36.97
N PRO A 72 16.85 7.32 37.94
CA PRO A 72 17.12 6.16 38.79
C PRO A 72 17.36 4.88 37.97
N GLY A 73 18.51 4.23 38.15
CA GLY A 73 18.88 3.01 37.42
C GLY A 73 19.57 3.24 36.08
N SER A 74 19.81 4.49 35.68
CA SER A 74 20.62 4.84 34.50
C SER A 74 21.80 5.72 34.90
N GLY A 75 22.94 5.55 34.22
CA GLY A 75 24.10 6.43 34.37
C GLY A 75 23.99 7.71 33.52
N PHE A 76 22.93 7.83 32.71
CA PHE A 76 22.68 9.01 31.88
C PHE A 76 22.14 10.17 32.73
N LYS A 77 22.56 11.39 32.39
CA LYS A 77 22.12 12.62 33.06
C LYS A 77 21.50 13.59 32.08
N GLY A 78 20.44 14.24 32.53
CA GLY A 78 19.73 15.29 31.83
C GLY A 78 18.49 14.81 31.09
N ASP A 79 17.57 15.74 30.84
CA ASP A 79 16.34 15.51 30.07
C ASP A 79 16.13 16.50 28.90
N CYS A 80 17.19 17.23 28.55
CA CYS A 80 17.24 18.10 27.39
C CYS A 80 17.43 17.30 26.09
N GLY A 81 16.59 17.59 25.09
CA GLY A 81 16.79 17.08 23.73
C GLY A 81 17.91 17.81 22.97
N ASN A 82 18.20 17.32 21.77
CA ASN A 82 19.10 18.00 20.83
C ASN A 82 18.29 18.58 19.68
N PRO A 83 18.11 19.92 19.60
CA PRO A 83 17.25 20.54 18.60
C PRO A 83 17.65 20.22 17.15
N SER A 84 18.95 20.21 16.85
CA SER A 84 19.43 19.93 15.49
C SER A 84 19.16 18.49 15.07
N VAL A 85 19.39 17.53 15.97
CA VAL A 85 19.13 16.10 15.72
C VAL A 85 17.62 15.85 15.65
N GLY A 86 16.83 16.47 16.53
CA GLY A 86 15.37 16.39 16.52
C GLY A 86 14.77 16.87 15.21
N ILE A 87 15.11 18.09 14.76
CA ILE A 87 14.62 18.62 13.48
C ILE A 87 14.98 17.69 12.33
N PHE A 88 16.24 17.24 12.25
CA PHE A 88 16.67 16.34 11.19
C PHE A 88 15.92 15.01 11.22
N PHE A 89 15.73 14.41 12.39
CA PHE A 89 15.03 13.14 12.57
C PHE A 89 13.58 13.23 12.08
N PHE A 90 12.80 14.19 12.57
CA PHE A 90 11.38 14.30 12.23
C PHE A 90 11.17 14.71 10.77
N VAL A 91 11.91 15.70 10.27
CA VAL A 91 11.76 16.17 8.88
C VAL A 91 12.18 15.09 7.89
N SER A 92 13.30 14.40 8.13
CA SER A 92 13.73 13.30 7.25
C SER A 92 12.73 12.14 7.26
N TYR A 93 12.21 11.77 8.43
CA TYR A 93 11.20 10.72 8.54
C TYR A 93 9.91 11.06 7.79
N ILE A 94 9.39 12.29 7.95
CA ILE A 94 8.17 12.75 7.26
C ILE A 94 8.37 12.73 5.74
N ILE A 95 9.49 13.23 5.23
CA ILE A 95 9.77 13.22 3.79
C ILE A 95 9.87 11.80 3.25
N ILE A 96 10.64 10.93 3.91
CA ILE A 96 10.83 9.54 3.46
C ILE A 96 9.52 8.76 3.52
N SER A 97 8.77 8.85 4.62
CA SER A 97 7.49 8.15 4.78
C SER A 97 6.46 8.64 3.77
N PHE A 98 6.37 9.95 3.55
CA PHE A 98 5.47 10.53 2.54
C PHE A 98 5.80 10.00 1.13
N LEU A 99 7.08 10.00 0.73
CA LEU A 99 7.49 9.48 -0.57
C LEU A 99 7.15 7.98 -0.73
N ILE A 100 7.35 7.18 0.31
CA ILE A 100 7.01 5.76 0.28
C ILE A 100 5.50 5.55 0.13
N VAL A 101 4.69 6.26 0.91
CA VAL A 101 3.22 6.14 0.88
C VAL A 101 2.67 6.58 -0.47
N VAL A 102 3.12 7.73 -0.99
CA VAL A 102 2.68 8.26 -2.30
C VAL A 102 3.09 7.31 -3.42
N ASN A 103 4.34 6.85 -3.45
CA ASN A 103 4.79 5.95 -4.52
C ASN A 103 4.07 4.60 -4.47
N MET A 104 3.82 4.05 -3.28
CA MET A 104 3.02 2.84 -3.13
C MET A 104 1.58 3.04 -3.62
N TYR A 105 0.96 4.18 -3.27
CA TYR A 105 -0.40 4.50 -3.69
C TYR A 105 -0.52 4.65 -5.21
N ILE A 106 0.41 5.36 -5.85
CA ILE A 106 0.48 5.49 -7.31
C ILE A 106 0.66 4.12 -7.96
N ALA A 107 1.57 3.28 -7.45
CA ALA A 107 1.80 1.95 -7.99
C ALA A 107 0.53 1.08 -7.96
N ILE A 108 -0.18 1.05 -6.82
CA ILE A 108 -1.44 0.29 -6.67
C ILE A 108 -2.50 0.81 -7.64
N ILE A 109 -2.63 2.13 -7.78
CA ILE A 109 -3.60 2.72 -8.72
C ILE A 109 -3.27 2.32 -10.15
N LEU A 110 -2.01 2.46 -10.57
CA LEU A 110 -1.60 2.13 -11.93
C LEU A 110 -1.80 0.65 -12.23
N GLU A 111 -1.51 -0.23 -11.27
CA GLU A 111 -1.75 -1.67 -11.40
C GLU A 111 -3.24 -1.98 -11.56
N ASN A 112 -4.11 -1.38 -10.75
CA ASN A 112 -5.56 -1.54 -10.88
C ASN A 112 -6.08 -1.02 -12.24
N PHE A 113 -5.61 0.14 -12.69
CA PHE A 113 -5.99 0.67 -14.01
C PHE A 113 -5.44 -0.19 -15.14
N SER A 114 -4.25 -0.76 -15.00
CA SER A 114 -3.66 -1.68 -15.99
C SER A 114 -4.53 -2.93 -16.14
N VAL A 115 -4.93 -3.55 -15.03
CA VAL A 115 -5.82 -4.72 -15.02
C VAL A 115 -7.17 -4.40 -15.68
N ALA A 116 -7.81 -3.28 -15.28
CA ALA A 116 -9.07 -2.87 -15.89
C ALA A 116 -8.95 -2.57 -17.40
N THR A 117 -7.79 -2.06 -17.83
CA THR A 117 -7.53 -1.83 -19.26
C THR A 117 -7.37 -3.14 -20.00
N GLU A 118 -6.64 -4.12 -19.43
CA GLU A 118 -6.49 -5.46 -20.02
C GLU A 118 -7.84 -6.17 -20.15
N GLU A 119 -8.70 -6.13 -19.13
CA GLU A 119 -10.06 -6.67 -19.19
C GLU A 119 -10.93 -5.98 -20.26
N SER A 120 -10.77 -4.66 -20.45
CA SER A 120 -11.51 -3.92 -21.50
C SER A 120 -10.92 -4.04 -22.90
N ALA A 121 -9.64 -4.43 -23.01
CA ALA A 121 -8.93 -4.60 -24.26
C ALA A 121 -9.04 -6.03 -24.78
N ASP A 122 -9.58 -6.96 -23.98
CA ASP A 122 -9.94 -8.28 -24.45
C ASP A 122 -10.99 -8.13 -25.57
N PRO A 123 -10.70 -8.63 -26.79
CA PRO A 123 -11.60 -8.44 -27.92
C PRO A 123 -12.93 -9.20 -27.76
N LEU A 124 -13.02 -10.05 -26.73
CA LEU A 124 -14.20 -10.83 -26.36
C LEU A 124 -14.62 -10.43 -24.95
N SER A 125 -15.81 -9.89 -24.85
CA SER A 125 -16.46 -9.57 -23.58
C SER A 125 -17.16 -10.81 -22.99
N GLU A 126 -17.58 -10.74 -21.72
CA GLU A 126 -18.42 -11.78 -21.10
C GLU A 126 -19.73 -12.00 -21.91
N ASP A 127 -20.32 -10.93 -22.44
CA ASP A 127 -21.53 -10.98 -23.26
C ASP A 127 -21.33 -11.80 -24.56
N ASP A 128 -20.12 -11.75 -25.16
CA ASP A 128 -19.80 -12.55 -26.35
C ASP A 128 -19.77 -14.06 -26.03
N PHE A 129 -19.31 -14.44 -24.83
CA PHE A 129 -19.32 -15.83 -24.37
C PHE A 129 -20.73 -16.30 -24.04
N GLU A 130 -21.57 -15.46 -23.44
CA GLU A 130 -22.98 -15.80 -23.17
C GLU A 130 -23.73 -16.06 -24.47
N THR A 131 -23.57 -15.18 -25.46
CA THR A 131 -24.15 -15.34 -26.81
C THR A 131 -23.66 -16.62 -27.50
N PHE A 132 -22.37 -16.97 -27.34
CA PHE A 132 -21.83 -18.24 -27.84
C PHE A 132 -22.56 -19.45 -27.24
N TYR A 133 -22.78 -19.47 -25.91
CA TYR A 133 -23.45 -20.58 -25.25
C TYR A 133 -24.93 -20.69 -25.63
N GLU A 134 -25.64 -19.58 -25.78
CA GLU A 134 -27.03 -19.57 -26.26
C GLU A 134 -27.17 -20.18 -27.66
N ILE A 135 -26.18 -19.97 -28.52
CA ILE A 135 -26.16 -20.55 -29.86
C ILE A 135 -25.72 -22.01 -29.78
N TRP A 136 -24.69 -22.33 -28.99
CA TRP A 136 -24.21 -23.70 -28.78
C TRP A 136 -25.33 -24.65 -28.32
N GLU A 137 -26.17 -24.22 -27.37
CA GLU A 137 -27.30 -25.00 -26.86
C GLU A 137 -28.27 -25.43 -27.97
N LYS A 138 -28.42 -24.65 -29.04
CA LYS A 138 -29.27 -25.00 -30.19
C LYS A 138 -28.68 -26.13 -31.04
N PHE A 139 -27.37 -26.34 -30.99
CA PHE A 139 -26.65 -27.38 -31.73
C PHE A 139 -26.32 -28.61 -30.87
N ASP A 140 -26.22 -28.44 -29.54
CA ASP A 140 -25.97 -29.48 -28.53
C ASP A 140 -26.95 -29.34 -27.34
N PRO A 141 -28.25 -29.65 -27.54
CA PRO A 141 -29.29 -29.46 -26.53
C PRO A 141 -29.17 -30.41 -25.32
N ASP A 142 -28.45 -31.52 -25.48
CA ASP A 142 -28.22 -32.51 -24.42
C ASP A 142 -26.94 -32.19 -23.60
N ALA A 143 -26.29 -31.06 -23.87
CA ALA A 143 -25.04 -30.62 -23.24
C ALA A 143 -23.93 -31.69 -23.27
N THR A 144 -23.83 -32.40 -24.40
CA THR A 144 -22.81 -33.45 -24.60
C THR A 144 -21.40 -32.89 -24.73
N GLN A 145 -21.27 -31.58 -24.98
CA GLN A 145 -20.05 -30.86 -25.34
C GLN A 145 -19.49 -31.24 -26.71
N PHE A 146 -20.28 -31.89 -27.56
CA PHE A 146 -19.90 -32.27 -28.91
C PHE A 146 -20.99 -31.90 -29.92
N ILE A 147 -20.55 -31.53 -31.13
CA ILE A 147 -21.41 -31.39 -32.30
C ILE A 147 -20.86 -32.25 -33.44
N GLU A 148 -21.74 -32.71 -34.31
CA GLU A 148 -21.30 -33.39 -35.53
C GLU A 148 -20.54 -32.43 -36.45
N TYR A 149 -19.46 -32.90 -37.06
CA TYR A 149 -18.61 -32.10 -37.95
C TYR A 149 -19.40 -31.41 -39.09
N CYS A 150 -20.44 -32.08 -39.61
CA CYS A 150 -21.29 -31.51 -40.66
C CYS A 150 -22.05 -30.24 -40.23
N LYS A 151 -22.27 -30.05 -38.92
CA LYS A 151 -22.97 -28.87 -38.36
C LYS A 151 -22.03 -27.71 -38.04
N LEU A 152 -20.71 -27.93 -38.05
CA LEU A 152 -19.72 -26.91 -37.68
C LEU A 152 -19.81 -25.65 -38.54
N ALA A 153 -20.02 -25.82 -39.86
CA ALA A 153 -20.14 -24.70 -40.79
C ALA A 153 -21.42 -23.87 -40.57
N ASP A 154 -22.52 -24.52 -40.18
CA ASP A 154 -23.78 -23.85 -39.82
C ASP A 154 -23.64 -23.13 -38.48
N PHE A 155 -23.00 -23.78 -37.50
CA PHE A 155 -22.73 -23.20 -36.18
C PHE A 155 -21.88 -21.93 -36.28
N ALA A 156 -20.74 -21.99 -36.99
CA ALA A 156 -19.83 -20.86 -37.12
C ALA A 156 -20.46 -19.65 -37.85
N ASP A 157 -21.39 -19.89 -38.79
CA ASP A 157 -22.14 -18.82 -39.47
C ASP A 157 -23.29 -18.26 -38.62
N ALA A 158 -23.82 -19.05 -37.68
CA ALA A 158 -24.91 -18.66 -36.79
C ALA A 158 -24.45 -17.75 -35.64
N LEU A 159 -23.18 -17.83 -35.23
CA LEU A 159 -22.59 -16.96 -34.21
C LEU A 159 -22.73 -15.47 -34.55
N GLU A 160 -22.66 -14.61 -33.55
CA GLU A 160 -22.66 -13.15 -33.73
C GLU A 160 -21.23 -12.58 -33.81
N HIS A 161 -21.08 -11.36 -34.31
CA HIS A 161 -19.76 -10.70 -34.32
C HIS A 161 -19.33 -10.43 -32.87
N PRO A 162 -18.05 -10.68 -32.48
CA PRO A 162 -16.87 -10.97 -33.32
C PRO A 162 -16.58 -12.45 -33.59
N LEU A 163 -17.40 -13.38 -33.08
CA LEU A 163 -17.17 -14.83 -33.18
C LEU A 163 -17.68 -15.45 -34.49
N ARG A 164 -18.49 -14.73 -35.26
CA ARG A 164 -19.07 -15.19 -36.53
C ARG A 164 -18.04 -15.42 -37.63
N VAL A 165 -18.10 -16.60 -38.26
CA VAL A 165 -17.40 -16.90 -39.51
C VAL A 165 -18.42 -17.09 -40.64
N PRO A 166 -18.66 -16.07 -41.48
CA PRO A 166 -19.74 -16.09 -42.47
C PRO A 166 -19.46 -17.07 -43.61
N LYS A 167 -20.52 -17.68 -44.15
CA LYS A 167 -20.38 -18.56 -45.31
C LYS A 167 -19.99 -17.80 -46.59
N PRO A 168 -19.18 -18.42 -47.48
CA PRO A 168 -18.62 -19.78 -47.39
C PRO A 168 -17.39 -19.85 -46.48
N ASN A 169 -17.48 -20.62 -45.39
CA ASN A 169 -16.48 -20.69 -44.31
C ASN A 169 -15.71 -22.02 -44.28
N THR A 170 -16.01 -22.95 -45.19
CA THR A 170 -15.45 -24.31 -45.16
C THR A 170 -13.93 -24.34 -45.31
N ILE A 171 -13.32 -23.36 -45.98
CA ILE A 171 -11.85 -23.30 -46.15
C ILE A 171 -11.16 -22.80 -44.87
N GLU A 172 -11.83 -21.93 -44.10
CA GLU A 172 -11.29 -21.39 -42.85
C GLU A 172 -11.48 -22.35 -41.65
N LEU A 173 -12.40 -23.32 -41.78
CA LEU A 173 -12.76 -24.29 -40.73
C LEU A 173 -12.06 -25.67 -40.86
N ILE A 174 -11.19 -25.85 -41.86
CA ILE A 174 -10.42 -27.10 -42.10
C ILE A 174 -9.02 -26.99 -41.52
#